data_AF-A0A7H0H7V9-F1
#
_entry.id   AF-A0A7H0H7V9-F1
#
_cell.length_a   1.000
_cell.length_b   1.000
_cell.length_c   1.000
_cell.angle_alpha   90.00
_cell.angle_beta   90.00
_cell.angle_gamma   90.00
#
_symmetry.space_group_name_H-M   'P 1'
#
loop_
_entity.id
_entity.type
_entity.pdbx_description
1 polymer ?
#
loop_
_entity_poly.entity_id
_entity_poly.type
_entity_poly.pdbx_seq_one_letter_code
_entity_poly.pdbx_strand_id
1 'polypeptide(L)' 'MATETWEGSFYCVKCKEKRDAKGEVVVNAKGTKMAKGVCPVCGTNLNRILGKA' A
#
# COMPACT_ATOMS: atom_id res chain seq x y z
N MET A 1 -4.48 2.27 18.83
CA MET A 1 -4.33 1.47 17.59
C MET A 1 -4.14 2.44 16.44
N ALA A 2 -2.89 2.84 16.16
CA ALA A 2 -2.61 3.77 15.07
C ALA A 2 -2.63 2.96 13.77
N THR A 3 -3.79 2.91 13.10
CA THR A 3 -3.87 2.56 11.69
C THR A 3 -3.17 3.67 10.90
N GLU A 4 -1.85 3.57 10.81
CA GLU A 4 -1.07 4.40 9.89
C GLU A 4 -1.59 4.06 8.50
N THR A 5 -2.40 4.91 7.86
CA THR A 5 -2.83 4.69 6.48
C THR A 5 -1.89 5.43 5.53
N TRP A 6 -1.36 4.74 4.52
CA TRP A 6 -0.55 5.32 3.47
C TRP A 6 -1.40 5.56 2.23
N GLU A 7 -1.35 6.78 1.76
CA GLU A 7 -2.07 7.25 0.58
C GLU A 7 -1.01 7.56 -0.47
N GLY A 8 -1.12 6.94 -1.63
CA GLY A 8 -0.19 7.24 -2.71
C GLY A 8 -0.48 6.49 -3.98
N SER A 9 0.26 6.84 -5.02
CA SER A 9 0.07 6.27 -6.33
C SER A 9 0.70 4.88 -6.37
N PHE A 10 -0.15 3.85 -6.34
CA PHE A 10 0.21 2.46 -6.55
C PHE A 10 0.14 2.13 -8.03
N TYR A 11 1.09 1.33 -8.51
CA TYR A 11 1.04 0.81 -9.86
C TYR A 11 0.22 -0.50 -9.88
N CYS A 12 -1.02 -0.48 -10.38
CA CYS A 12 -1.74 -1.74 -10.63
C CYS A 12 -1.23 -2.33 -11.95
N VAL A 13 -0.52 -3.45 -11.88
CA VAL A 13 -0.02 -4.18 -13.07
C VAL A 13 -1.14 -4.65 -14.00
N LYS A 14 -2.36 -4.86 -13.49
CA LYS A 14 -3.54 -5.18 -14.32
C LYS A 14 -4.04 -3.96 -15.09
N CYS A 15 -4.04 -2.78 -14.47
CA CYS A 15 -4.44 -1.54 -15.12
C CYS A 15 -3.29 -0.88 -15.89
N LYS A 16 -2.04 -1.31 -15.67
CA LYS A 16 -0.78 -0.74 -16.20
C LYS A 16 -0.63 0.76 -15.97
N GLU A 17 -1.30 1.29 -14.95
CA GLU A 17 -1.32 2.70 -14.62
C GLU A 17 -1.13 2.92 -13.12
N LYS A 18 -0.69 4.14 -12.78
CA LYS A 18 -0.57 4.57 -11.39
C LYS A 18 -1.94 5.05 -10.92
N ARG A 19 -2.45 4.45 -9.86
CA ARG A 19 -3.71 4.82 -9.23
C ARG A 19 -3.46 5.20 -7.78
N ASP A 20 -4.06 6.30 -7.37
CA ASP A 20 -4.06 6.69 -5.98
C ASP A 20 -5.01 5.75 -5.23
N ALA A 21 -4.44 5.01 -4.28
CA ALA A 21 -5.20 4.17 -3.39
C ALA A 21 -4.75 4.43 -1.97
N LYS A 22 -5.67 4.16 -1.03
CA LYS A 22 -5.38 4.20 0.40
C LYS A 22 -5.13 2.77 0.86
N GLY A 23 -3.98 2.57 1.48
CA GLY A 23 -3.60 1.29 2.08
C GLY A 23 -3.28 1.44 3.54
N GLU A 24 -3.46 0.36 4.29
CA GLU A 24 -3.12 0.33 5.71
C GLU A 24 -1.63 -0.05 5.87
N VAL A 25 -0.87 0.80 6.55
CA VAL A 25 0.52 0.55 6.92
C VAL A 25 0.55 -0.30 8.16
N VAL A 26 1.10 -1.49 7.98
CA VAL A 26 1.39 -2.42 9.06
C VAL A 26 2.88 -2.35 9.33
N VAL A 27 3.24 -2.07 10.59
CA VAL A 27 4.61 -2.14 11.06
C VAL A 27 4.85 -3.54 11.60
N ASN A 28 5.79 -4.27 10.99
CA ASN A 28 6.14 -5.61 11.47
C ASN A 28 7.02 -5.51 12.72
N ALA A 29 7.11 -6.57 13.54
CA ALA A 29 7.90 -6.59 14.80
C ALA A 29 9.40 -6.22 14.62
N LYS A 30 9.93 -6.24 13.39
CA LYS A 30 11.29 -5.82 13.02
C LYS A 30 11.39 -4.33 12.63
N GLY A 31 10.33 -3.54 12.78
CA GLY A 31 10.28 -2.11 12.45
C GLY A 31 10.09 -1.79 10.96
N THR A 32 9.79 -2.79 10.11
CA THR A 32 9.56 -2.58 8.68
C THR A 32 8.12 -2.12 8.45
N LYS A 33 7.93 -0.97 7.79
CA LYS A 33 6.61 -0.47 7.40
C LYS A 33 6.16 -1.08 6.07
N MET A 34 4.95 -1.62 6.03
CA MET A 34 4.35 -2.20 4.83
C MET A 34 2.95 -1.65 4.62
N ALA A 35 2.71 -0.91 3.54
CA ALA A 35 1.38 -0.48 3.13
C ALA A 35 0.66 -1.61 2.38
N LYS A 36 -0.50 -2.03 2.87
CA LYS A 36 -1.43 -2.93 2.20
C LYS A 36 -2.62 -2.12 1.68
N GLY A 37 -2.63 -1.83 0.39
CA GLY A 37 -3.75 -1.20 -0.30
C GLY A 37 -4.54 -2.19 -1.14
N VAL A 38 -5.71 -1.76 -1.59
CA VAL A 38 -6.48 -2.47 -2.61
C VAL A 38 -6.67 -1.52 -3.78
N CYS A 39 -6.48 -2.01 -5.01
CA CYS A 39 -6.75 -1.19 -6.17
C CYS A 39 -8.27 -1.01 -6.34
N PRO A 40 -8.78 0.23 -6.45
CA PRO A 40 -10.22 0.47 -6.60
C PRO A 40 -10.79 0.01 -7.95
N VAL A 41 -9.94 -0.19 -8.96
CA VAL A 41 -10.36 -0.59 -10.32
C VAL A 41 -10.28 -2.10 -10.50
N CYS A 42 -9.12 -2.68 -10.19
CA CYS A 42 -8.81 -4.08 -10.45
C CYS A 42 -9.10 -5.00 -9.25
N GLY A 43 -9.46 -4.45 -8.09
CA GLY A 43 -9.68 -5.16 -6.81
C GLY A 43 -8.43 -5.89 -6.30
N THR A 44 -7.28 -5.71 -6.94
CA THR A 44 -6.07 -6.48 -6.66
C THR A 44 -5.39 -5.89 -5.43
N ASN A 45 -4.90 -6.77 -4.54
CA ASN A 45 -4.16 -6.37 -3.35
C ASN A 45 -2.80 -5.80 -3.76
N LEU A 46 -2.53 -4.57 -3.35
CA LEU A 46 -1.33 -3.82 -3.67
C LEU A 46 -0.51 -3.67 -2.40
N ASN A 47 0.60 -4.39 -2.31
CA ASN A 47 1.53 -4.27 -1.18
C ASN A 47 2.70 -3.38 -1.59
N ARG A 48 2.89 -2.28 -0.87
CA ARG A 48 4.05 -1.40 -1.01
C ARG A 48 4.86 -1.42 0.27
N ILE A 49 6.07 -1.96 0.18
CA ILE A 49 7.03 -1.91 1.28
C ILE A 49 7.53 -0.46 1.36
N LEU A 50 7.18 0.21 2.44
CA LEU A 50 7.72 1.52 2.79
C LEU A 50 9.03 1.24 3.51
N GLY A 51 10.05 0.87 2.72
CA GLY A 51 11.39 0.57 3.21
C GLY A 51 11.86 1.66 4.19
N LYS A 52 12.56 1.20 5.21
CA LYS A 52 13.11 1.96 6.35
C LYS A 52 13.56 3.39 5.96
N ALA A 53 13.10 4.38 6.73
CA ALA A 53 13.89 5.58 6.95
C ALA A 53 15.09 5.24 7.83
#